data_AF-A0A7C4A2T3-F1
#
_entry.id   AF-A0A7C4A2T3-F1
#
_cell.length_a   1.000
_cell.length_b   1.000
_cell.length_c   1.000
_cell.angle_alpha   90.00
_cell.angle_beta   90.00
_cell.angle_gamma   90.00
#
_symmetry.space_group_name_H-M   'P 1'
#
loop_
_entity.id
_entity.type
_entity.pdbx_description
1 polymer ?
#
loop_
_entity_poly.entity_id
_entity_poly.type
_entity_poly.pdbx_seq_one_letter_code
_entity_poly.pdbx_strand_id
1 'polypeptide(L)'
;LWDQGNFYTAPLYNITHIVDRVGAGDAFVAGLIYGLRTYGEDRQRALNFAVAASCLKHSIAGDFNLVAVPEVEAIMAGDVSGRVSR
;
A
#
# COMPACT_ATOMS: atom_id res chain seq x y z
N LEU A 1 12.00 2.61 -4.67
CA LEU A 1 12.36 3.78 -3.84
C LEU A 1 13.87 3.95 -3.90
N TRP A 2 14.34 5.13 -4.24
CA TRP A 2 15.76 5.48 -4.18
C TRP A 2 16.00 6.29 -2.91
N ASP A 3 16.91 5.83 -2.05
CA ASP A 3 17.28 6.53 -0.81
C ASP A 3 18.77 6.33 -0.52
N GLN A 4 19.52 7.43 -0.39
CA GLN A 4 20.95 7.44 -0.06
C GLN A 4 21.83 6.45 -0.85
N GLY A 5 21.59 6.29 -2.16
CA GLY A 5 22.36 5.35 -2.98
C GLY A 5 21.82 3.92 -3.02
N ASN A 6 20.80 3.61 -2.21
CA ASN A 6 20.14 2.31 -2.18
C ASN A 6 18.86 2.32 -3.01
N PHE A 7 18.60 1.20 -3.69
CA PHE A 7 17.38 1.00 -4.46
C PHE A 7 16.54 -0.11 -3.84
N TYR A 8 15.33 0.24 -3.42
CA TYR A 8 14.35 -0.67 -2.86
C TYR A 8 13.25 -0.95 -3.88
N THR A 9 12.86 -2.22 -4.01
CA THR A 9 11.80 -2.69 -4.91
C THR A 9 10.63 -3.19 -4.11
N ALA A 10 9.42 -2.88 -4.57
CA ALA A 10 8.19 -3.35 -3.92
C ALA A 10 7.76 -4.70 -4.52
N PRO A 11 7.00 -5.51 -3.78
CA PRO A 11 6.31 -6.66 -4.34
C PRO A 11 5.28 -6.23 -5.39
N LEU A 12 5.03 -7.12 -6.35
CA LEU A 12 3.96 -6.99 -7.33
C LEU A 12 2.70 -7.66 -6.80
N TYR A 13 1.61 -6.91 -6.71
CA TYR A 13 0.29 -7.44 -6.37
C TYR A 13 -0.55 -7.60 -7.64
N ASN A 14 -1.01 -8.82 -7.88
CA ASN A 14 -1.97 -9.09 -8.95
C ASN A 14 -3.38 -8.89 -8.41
N ILE A 15 -4.03 -7.81 -8.85
CA ILE A 15 -5.39 -7.45 -8.44
C ILE A 15 -6.35 -7.83 -9.57
N THR A 16 -7.26 -8.76 -9.32
CA THR A 16 -8.24 -9.21 -10.33
C THR A 16 -9.49 -8.34 -10.36
N HIS A 17 -9.85 -7.71 -9.25
CA HIS A 17 -11.11 -6.97 -9.07
C HIS A 17 -10.84 -5.49 -8.79
N ILE A 18 -10.42 -4.75 -9.83
CA ILE A 18 -10.30 -3.30 -9.76
C ILE A 18 -11.68 -2.68 -9.88
N VAL A 19 -12.06 -1.91 -8.86
CA VAL A 19 -13.28 -1.08 -8.83
C VAL A 19 -13.01 0.30 -9.40
N ASP A 20 -11.90 0.93 -9.01
CA ASP A 20 -11.50 2.28 -9.46
C ASP A 20 -9.97 2.42 -9.48
N ARG A 21 -9.45 3.34 -10.29
CA ARG A 21 -8.02 3.69 -10.34
C ARG A 21 -7.73 5.08 -9.80
N VAL A 22 -8.75 5.92 -9.61
CA VAL A 22 -8.61 7.27 -9.05
C VAL A 22 -8.11 7.18 -7.60
N GLY A 23 -7.21 8.10 -7.23
CA GLY A 23 -6.63 8.20 -5.89
C GLY A 23 -5.56 7.17 -5.54
N ALA A 24 -5.20 6.24 -6.43
CA ALA A 24 -4.18 5.22 -6.14
C ALA A 24 -2.78 5.83 -5.91
N GLY A 25 -2.41 6.85 -6.69
CA GLY A 25 -1.15 7.57 -6.50
C GLY A 25 -1.09 8.31 -5.16
N ASP A 26 -2.19 8.97 -4.77
CA ASP A 26 -2.29 9.66 -3.48
C ASP A 26 -2.28 8.66 -2.31
N ALA A 27 -2.94 7.52 -2.47
CA ALA A 27 -2.89 6.41 -1.52
C ALA A 27 -1.46 5.87 -1.36
N PHE A 28 -0.70 5.73 -2.45
CA PHE A 28 0.71 5.34 -2.41
C PHE A 28 1.55 6.36 -1.62
N VAL A 29 1.44 7.65 -1.95
CA VAL A 29 2.24 8.71 -1.30
C VAL A 29 1.87 8.83 0.19
N ALA A 30 0.58 8.84 0.52
CA ALA A 30 0.10 8.86 1.90
C ALA A 30 0.60 7.65 2.68
N GLY A 31 0.53 6.45 2.08
CA GLY A 31 1.06 5.22 2.65
C GLY A 31 2.57 5.25 2.85
N LEU A 32 3.33 5.84 1.92
CA LEU A 32 4.78 5.99 2.04
C LEU A 32 5.15 6.94 3.18
N ILE A 33 4.47 8.09 3.29
CA ILE A 33 4.69 9.04 4.39
C ILE A 33 4.38 8.36 5.73
N TYR A 34 3.24 7.67 5.83
CA TYR A 34 2.86 6.90 7.01
C TYR A 34 3.93 5.84 7.35
N GLY A 35 4.35 5.05 6.37
CA GLY A 35 5.33 3.99 6.55
C GLY A 35 6.70 4.51 7.01
N LEU A 36 7.19 5.60 6.40
CA LEU A 36 8.45 6.24 6.81
C LEU A 36 8.39 6.78 8.24
N ARG A 37 7.23 7.29 8.68
CA ARG A 37 7.02 7.79 10.04
C ARG A 37 6.86 6.67 11.07
N THR A 38 6.29 5.54 10.66
CA THR A 38 5.91 4.45 11.57
C THR A 38 7.01 3.39 11.72
N TYR A 39 7.71 3.08 10.62
CA TYR A 39 8.71 1.99 10.57
C TYR A 39 10.16 2.50 10.64
N GLY A 40 10.36 3.80 10.82
CA GLY A 40 11.69 4.41 10.99
C GLY A 40 12.59 4.15 9.79
N GLU A 41 13.79 3.61 10.04
CA GLU A 41 14.80 3.35 9.01
C GLU A 41 14.49 2.14 8.10
N ASP A 42 13.40 1.39 8.35
CA ASP A 42 13.00 0.28 7.49
C ASP A 42 12.28 0.78 6.22
N ARG A 43 13.10 1.24 5.26
CA ARG A 43 12.64 1.74 3.95
C ARG A 43 11.92 0.68 3.13
N GLN A 44 12.31 -0.59 3.26
CA GLN A 44 11.66 -1.68 2.55
C GLN A 44 10.24 -1.90 3.07
N ARG A 45 10.05 -1.91 4.39
CA ARG A 45 8.72 -2.04 4.99
C ARG A 45 7.85 -0.83 4.71
N ALA A 46 8.41 0.39 4.75
CA ALA A 46 7.70 1.60 4.36
C ALA A 46 7.21 1.55 2.89
N LEU A 47 8.06 1.08 1.97
CA LEU A 47 7.71 0.91 0.57
C LEU A 47 6.64 -0.18 0.39
N ASN A 48 6.76 -1.31 1.08
CA ASN A 48 5.79 -2.40 1.01
C ASN A 48 4.41 -1.96 1.50
N PHE A 49 4.36 -1.16 2.57
CA PHE A 49 3.11 -0.58 3.08
C PHE A 49 2.49 0.37 2.06
N ALA A 50 3.28 1.26 1.46
CA ALA A 50 2.81 2.20 0.45
C ALA A 50 2.16 1.50 -0.76
N VAL A 51 2.81 0.45 -1.27
CA VAL A 51 2.28 -0.30 -2.41
C VAL A 51 1.06 -1.13 -2.02
N ALA A 52 1.03 -1.73 -0.83
CA ALA A 52 -0.15 -2.45 -0.34
C ALA A 52 -1.36 -1.51 -0.15
N ALA A 53 -1.16 -0.30 0.39
CA ALA A 53 -2.21 0.70 0.52
C ALA A 53 -2.74 1.17 -0.85
N SER A 54 -1.84 1.43 -1.80
CA SER A 54 -2.21 1.77 -3.18
C SER A 54 -2.95 0.63 -3.88
N CYS A 55 -2.54 -0.61 -3.63
CA CYS A 55 -3.19 -1.82 -4.15
C CYS A 55 -4.63 -1.91 -3.63
N LEU A 56 -4.83 -1.80 -2.32
CA LEU A 56 -6.17 -1.83 -1.72
C LEU A 56 -7.05 -0.66 -2.16
N LYS A 57 -6.48 0.52 -2.43
CA LYS A 57 -7.26 1.66 -2.96
C LYS A 57 -8.00 1.32 -4.25
N HIS A 58 -7.49 0.37 -5.05
CA HIS A 58 -8.16 -0.08 -6.27
C HIS A 58 -9.48 -0.82 -6.04
N SER A 59 -9.78 -1.29 -4.84
CA SER A 59 -11.06 -1.94 -4.50
C SER A 59 -12.13 -0.97 -3.98
N ILE A 60 -11.81 0.34 -3.86
CA ILE A 60 -12.69 1.36 -3.29
C ILE A 60 -12.98 2.43 -4.36
N ALA A 61 -14.26 2.76 -4.55
CA ALA A 61 -14.68 3.79 -5.50
C ALA A 61 -14.35 5.21 -5.00
N GLY A 62 -14.02 6.11 -5.93
CA GLY A 62 -13.73 7.51 -5.64
C GLY A 62 -12.28 7.76 -5.27
N ASP A 63 -11.97 8.98 -4.84
CA ASP A 63 -10.58 9.46 -4.70
C ASP A 63 -9.95 9.14 -3.35
N PHE A 64 -10.74 9.14 -2.28
CA PHE A 64 -10.22 8.95 -0.92
C PHE A 64 -9.80 7.52 -0.63
N ASN A 65 -8.65 7.36 0.01
CA ASN A 65 -8.22 6.08 0.56
C ASN A 65 -8.90 5.83 1.91
N LEU A 66 -9.80 4.84 1.96
CA LEU A 66 -10.54 4.46 3.16
C LEU A 66 -10.00 3.17 3.81
N VAL A 67 -8.84 2.69 3.35
CA VAL A 67 -8.20 1.48 3.85
C VAL A 67 -7.62 1.72 5.24
N ALA A 68 -7.88 0.80 6.17
CA ALA A 68 -7.32 0.82 7.51
C ALA A 68 -5.93 0.18 7.56
N VAL A 69 -5.09 0.64 8.49
CA VAL A 69 -3.73 0.11 8.70
C VAL A 69 -3.69 -1.42 8.83
N PRO A 70 -4.57 -2.08 9.62
CA PRO A 70 -4.53 -3.54 9.75
C PRO A 70 -4.81 -4.28 8.44
N GLU A 71 -5.60 -3.71 7.53
CA GLU A 71 -5.88 -4.31 6.22
C GLU A 71 -4.64 -4.26 5.32
N VAL A 72 -3.91 -3.14 5.36
CA VAL A 72 -2.63 -3.02 4.65
C VAL A 72 -1.62 -4.03 5.19
N GLU A 73 -1.51 -4.15 6.51
CA GLU A 73 -0.58 -5.08 7.16
C GLU A 73 -0.95 -6.55 6.89
N ALA A 74 -2.25 -6.88 6.79
CA ALA A 74 -2.71 -8.22 6.39
C ALA A 74 -2.25 -8.57 4.96
N ILE A 75 -2.41 -7.66 4.00
CA ILE A 75 -1.90 -7.84 2.63
C ILE A 75 -0.39 -8.04 2.63
N MET A 76 0.35 -7.24 3.40
CA MET A 76 1.80 -7.36 3.53
C MET A 76 2.24 -8.70 4.13
N ALA A 77 1.43 -9.29 5.01
CA ALA A 77 1.67 -10.59 5.62
C ALA A 77 1.31 -11.79 4.72
N GLY A 78 0.79 -11.54 3.51
CA GLY A 78 0.44 -12.56 2.53
C GLY A 78 -1.03 -12.93 2.49
N ASP A 79 -1.92 -12.17 3.15
CA ASP A 79 -3.36 -12.29 2.93
C ASP A 79 -3.75 -11.60 1.62
N VAL A 80 -3.44 -12.26 0.50
CA VAL A 80 -3.75 -11.80 -0.85
C VAL A 80 -5.21 -12.05 -1.25
N SER A 81 -6.06 -12.52 -0.32
CA SER A 81 -7.44 -12.88 -0.63
C SER A 81 -8.32 -11.66 -1.00
N GLY A 82 -7.84 -10.44 -0.74
CA GLY A 82 -8.58 -9.20 -1.03
C GLY A 82 -9.90 -9.09 -0.28
N ARG A 83 -10.13 -9.95 0.72
CA ARG A 83 -11.35 -9.95 1.52
C ARG A 83 -11.19 -8.89 2.60
N VAL A 84 -11.80 -7.73 2.37
CA VAL A 84 -12.03 -6.73 3.42
C VAL A 84 -12.86 -7.41 4.51
N SER A 85 -12.23 -7.72 5.64
CA SER A 85 -12.89 -8.24 6.83
C SER A 85 -13.37 -7.04 7.64
N ARG A 86 -14.69 -6.83 7.69
CA ARG A 86 -15.34 -5.73 8.40
C ARG A 86 -16.12 -6.24 9.60
#